data_AF-A0A2G9T9P2-F1
#
_entry.id   AF-A0A2G9T9P2-F1
#
_cell.length_a   1.000
_cell.length_b   1.000
_cell.length_c   1.000
_cell.angle_alpha   90.00
_cell.angle_beta   90.00
_cell.angle_gamma   90.00
#
_symmetry.space_group_name_H-M   'P 1'
#
loop_
_entity.id
_entity.type
_entity.pdbx_description
1 polymer ?
#
loop_
_entity_poly.entity_id
_entity_poly.type
_entity_poly.pdbx_seq_one_letter_code
_entity_poly.pdbx_strand_id
1 'polypeptide(L)'
;MKRELKTAADVPKYQYVALWYKHGEPVFGRAYPGKDGKMGLEYKWMTLADGRADEAKKWEPVHVGTAAPAVCVDDDGVEVLGCMNLTNETASIGFQGKQK
;
A
#
# COMPACT_ATOMS: atom_id res chain seq x y z
N MET A 1 1.56 -6.77 5.86
CA MET A 1 1.13 -8.11 6.27
C MET A 1 0.98 -8.13 7.79
N LYS A 2 -0.08 -8.73 8.35
CA LYS A 2 -0.32 -8.81 9.81
C LYS A 2 0.39 -10.02 10.46
N ARG A 3 1.68 -10.24 10.16
CA ARG A 3 2.47 -11.35 10.73
C ARG A 3 3.92 -10.91 10.98
N GLU A 4 4.61 -11.62 11.87
CA GLU A 4 6.05 -11.45 12.08
C GLU A 4 6.85 -11.88 10.84
N LEU A 5 7.89 -11.11 10.55
CA LEU A 5 8.92 -11.47 9.58
C LEU A 5 10.07 -12.17 10.31
N LYS A 6 10.70 -13.13 9.62
CA LYS A 6 11.92 -13.79 10.10
C LYS A 6 13.11 -12.89 9.74
N THR A 7 13.46 -11.98 10.65
CA THR A 7 14.47 -10.93 10.44
C THR A 7 15.74 -11.20 11.27
N ALA A 8 16.81 -10.45 11.01
CA ALA A 8 17.99 -10.42 11.87
C ALA A 8 17.64 -9.89 13.28
N ALA A 9 18.45 -10.22 14.28
CA ALA A 9 18.15 -9.99 15.70
C ALA A 9 17.90 -8.51 16.07
N ASP A 10 18.53 -7.60 15.36
CA ASP A 10 18.46 -6.14 15.53
C ASP A 10 17.42 -5.47 14.62
N VAL A 11 16.73 -6.24 13.79
CA VAL A 11 15.74 -5.75 12.84
C VAL A 11 14.33 -5.99 13.39
N PRO A 12 13.45 -4.96 13.40
CA PRO A 12 12.06 -5.09 13.85
C PRO A 12 11.30 -6.19 13.10
N LYS A 13 10.63 -7.06 13.85
CA LYS A 13 9.87 -8.21 13.32
C LYS A 13 8.56 -7.81 12.64
N TYR A 14 7.92 -6.73 13.09
CA TYR A 14 6.75 -6.14 12.44
C TYR A 14 7.19 -4.98 11.56
N GLN A 15 6.93 -5.12 10.26
CA GLN A 15 7.29 -4.12 9.26
C GLN A 15 6.06 -3.82 8.39
N TYR A 16 5.86 -2.53 8.15
CA TYR A 16 4.79 -2.00 7.31
C TYR A 16 5.42 -1.33 6.10
N VAL A 17 4.70 -1.31 4.97
CA VAL A 17 5.16 -0.59 3.79
C VAL A 17 5.24 0.89 4.12
N ALA A 18 6.39 1.49 3.85
CA ALA A 18 6.57 2.93 3.86
C ALA A 18 6.99 3.38 2.47
N LEU A 19 6.71 4.62 2.13
CA LEU A 19 7.13 5.24 0.87
C LEU A 19 7.75 6.61 1.19
N TRP A 20 8.91 6.89 0.62
CA TRP A 20 9.64 8.14 0.76
C TRP A 20 10.11 8.66 -0.60
N TYR A 21 10.58 9.90 -0.66
CA TYR A 21 11.15 10.50 -1.87
C TYR A 21 12.57 10.98 -1.61
N LYS A 22 13.50 10.63 -2.52
CA LYS A 22 14.86 11.18 -2.53
C LYS A 22 15.19 11.70 -3.93
N HIS A 23 15.35 13.02 -4.05
CA HIS A 23 15.64 13.70 -5.32
C HIS A 23 14.56 13.49 -6.40
N GLY A 24 13.29 13.40 -5.99
CA GLY A 24 12.17 13.20 -6.91
C GLY A 24 11.87 11.74 -7.22
N GLU A 25 12.75 10.81 -6.85
CA GLU A 25 12.55 9.37 -7.08
C GLU A 25 11.81 8.72 -5.89
N PRO A 26 10.78 7.88 -6.15
CA PRO A 26 10.09 7.13 -5.12
C PRO A 26 10.98 6.02 -4.54
N VAL A 27 11.01 5.91 -3.22
CA VAL A 27 11.76 4.90 -2.48
C VAL A 27 10.81 4.16 -1.55
N PHE A 28 10.55 2.89 -1.85
CA PHE A 28 9.87 2.01 -0.92
C PHE A 28 10.78 1.66 0.24
N GLY A 29 10.24 1.76 1.45
CA GLY A 29 10.92 1.45 2.70
C GLY A 29 10.03 0.64 3.64
N ARG A 30 10.51 0.51 4.87
CA ARG A 30 9.78 -0.14 5.96
C ARG A 30 9.53 0.85 7.09
N ALA A 31 8.32 0.86 7.62
CA ALA A 31 7.98 1.47 8.91
C ALA A 31 7.85 0.38 9.97
N TYR A 32 8.17 0.72 11.21
CA TYR A 32 7.99 -0.15 12.37
C TYR A 32 7.67 0.70 13.61
N PRO A 33 6.94 0.16 14.59
CA PRO A 33 6.59 0.91 15.79
C PRO A 33 7.85 1.31 16.57
N GLY A 34 7.88 2.55 17.07
CA GLY A 34 8.89 3.01 18.02
C GLY A 34 8.76 2.31 19.38
N LYS A 35 9.69 2.60 20.31
CA LYS A 35 9.68 2.03 21.67
C LYS A 35 8.41 2.36 22.47
N ASP A 36 7.70 3.41 22.09
CA ASP A 36 6.43 3.86 22.66
C ASP A 36 5.20 3.15 22.04
N GLY A 37 5.42 2.23 21.09
CA GLY A 37 4.37 1.37 20.52
C GLY A 37 3.37 2.08 19.61
N LYS A 38 3.58 3.37 19.33
CA LYS A 38 2.63 4.16 18.54
C LYS A 38 2.95 4.05 17.05
N MET A 39 2.05 3.43 16.30
CA MET A 39 1.89 3.72 14.87
C MET A 39 0.78 4.75 14.80
N GLY A 40 1.08 5.98 14.34
CA GLY A 40 0.06 7.04 14.21
C GLY A 40 -0.99 6.79 13.13
N LEU A 41 -0.92 5.64 12.43
CA LEU A 41 -1.75 5.27 11.29
C LEU A 41 -2.11 3.78 11.34
N GLU A 42 -3.33 3.45 10.93
CA GLU A 42 -3.81 2.09 10.67
C GLU A 42 -3.82 1.85 9.15
N TYR A 43 -3.41 0.66 8.69
CA TYR A 43 -3.44 0.30 7.26
C TYR A 43 -4.33 -0.91 7.03
N LYS A 44 -5.17 -0.85 6.00
CA LYS A 44 -6.06 -1.93 5.57
C LYS A 44 -6.19 -1.94 4.05
N TRP A 45 -6.07 -3.13 3.44
CA TRP A 45 -6.48 -3.35 2.05
C TRP A 45 -8.00 -3.50 2.01
N MET A 46 -8.64 -2.76 1.12
CA MET A 46 -10.10 -2.73 0.94
C MET A 46 -10.42 -2.13 -0.43
N THR A 47 -11.67 -2.28 -0.86
CA THR A 47 -12.14 -1.53 -2.04
C THR A 47 -12.24 -0.04 -1.70
N LEU A 48 -12.08 0.84 -2.69
CA LEU A 48 -12.30 2.27 -2.50
C LEU A 48 -13.72 2.57 -2.00
N ALA A 49 -14.71 1.80 -2.47
CA ALA A 49 -16.10 1.95 -2.07
C ALA A 49 -16.27 1.68 -0.57
N ASP A 50 -15.74 0.57 -0.06
CA ASP A 50 -15.84 0.23 1.37
C ASP A 50 -15.11 1.25 2.25
N GLY A 51 -13.94 1.72 1.81
CA GLY A 51 -13.19 2.73 2.56
C GLY A 51 -13.93 4.07 2.66
N ARG A 52 -14.59 4.48 1.57
CA ARG A 52 -15.42 5.70 1.53
C ARG A 52 -16.71 5.56 2.34
N ALA A 53 -17.28 4.35 2.42
CA ALA A 53 -18.52 4.10 3.16
C ALA A 53 -18.32 4.08 4.70
N ASP A 54 -17.10 3.85 5.18
CA ASP A 54 -16.78 3.82 6.62
C ASP A 54 -16.55 5.25 7.17
N GLU A 55 -17.66 5.91 7.53
CA GLU A 55 -17.66 7.28 8.09
C GLU A 55 -16.91 7.41 9.42
N ALA A 56 -16.79 6.31 10.18
CA ALA A 56 -16.15 6.31 11.50
C ALA A 56 -14.63 6.38 11.39
N LYS A 57 -14.06 5.67 10.41
CA LYS A 57 -12.61 5.60 10.20
C LYS A 57 -12.07 6.62 9.21
N LYS A 58 -12.90 7.10 8.27
CA LYS A 58 -12.51 8.05 7.21
C LYS A 58 -11.24 7.59 6.49
N TRP A 59 -11.29 6.41 5.90
CA TRP A 59 -10.13 5.83 5.23
C TRP A 59 -9.71 6.69 4.04
N GLU A 60 -8.42 6.98 3.98
CA GLU A 60 -7.79 7.61 2.82
C GLU A 60 -6.89 6.58 2.12
N PRO A 61 -6.91 6.50 0.78
CA PRO A 61 -5.95 5.70 0.04
C PRO A 61 -4.52 6.14 0.38
N VAL A 62 -3.58 5.20 0.49
CA VAL A 62 -2.16 5.57 0.47
C VAL A 62 -1.85 6.06 -0.94
N HIS A 63 -1.37 7.29 -1.11
CA HIS A 63 -1.15 7.84 -2.45
C HIS A 63 0.07 8.76 -2.54
N VAL A 64 0.57 8.93 -3.76
CA VAL A 64 1.46 10.02 -4.13
C VAL A 64 0.94 10.70 -5.37
N GLY A 65 0.66 12.00 -5.27
CA GLY A 65 -0.10 12.69 -6.30
C GLY A 65 -1.41 11.94 -6.49
N THR A 66 -1.66 11.49 -7.71
CA THR A 66 -2.86 10.73 -8.06
C THR A 66 -2.64 9.22 -8.04
N ALA A 67 -1.43 8.73 -7.75
CA ALA A 67 -1.08 7.31 -7.83
C ALA A 67 -1.21 6.62 -6.46
N ALA A 68 -1.98 5.53 -6.39
CA ALA A 68 -2.15 4.70 -5.19
C ALA A 68 -1.81 3.23 -5.48
N PRO A 69 -1.28 2.45 -4.53
CA PRO A 69 -1.11 1.02 -4.71
C PRO A 69 -2.48 0.35 -4.76
N ALA A 70 -2.68 -0.55 -5.73
CA ALA A 70 -3.94 -1.26 -5.92
C ALA A 70 -3.67 -2.73 -6.26
N VAL A 71 -4.56 -3.63 -5.84
CA VAL A 71 -4.57 -5.01 -6.31
C VAL A 71 -5.54 -5.09 -7.47
N CYS A 72 -5.03 -5.44 -8.65
CA CYS A 72 -5.84 -5.72 -9.82
C CYS A 72 -6.19 -7.21 -9.82
N VAL A 73 -7.42 -7.54 -10.18
CA VAL A 73 -7.91 -8.91 -10.27
C VAL A 73 -8.36 -9.15 -11.70
N ASP A 74 -7.83 -10.18 -12.35
CA ASP A 74 -8.28 -10.55 -13.70
C ASP A 74 -9.53 -11.45 -13.67
N ASP A 75 -10.04 -11.79 -14.85
CA ASP A 75 -11.26 -12.58 -15.02
C ASP A 75 -11.15 -14.00 -14.43
N ASP A 76 -9.91 -14.51 -14.29
CA ASP A 76 -9.61 -15.81 -13.68
C ASP A 76 -9.42 -15.71 -12.15
N GLY A 77 -9.56 -14.51 -11.58
CA GLY A 77 -9.38 -14.24 -10.15
C GLY A 77 -7.92 -14.11 -9.73
N VAL A 78 -6.98 -13.97 -10.67
CA VAL A 78 -5.56 -13.78 -10.35
C VAL A 78 -5.33 -12.36 -9.87
N GLU A 79 -4.77 -12.25 -8.66
CA GLU A 79 -4.44 -10.97 -8.05
C GLU A 79 -3.02 -10.53 -8.40
N VAL A 80 -2.88 -9.31 -8.90
CA VAL A 80 -1.60 -8.70 -9.24
C VAL A 80 -1.50 -7.31 -8.61
N LEU A 81 -0.40 -7.06 -7.89
CA LEU A 81 -0.12 -5.74 -7.33
C LEU A 81 0.23 -4.76 -8.46
N GLY A 82 -0.49 -3.65 -8.50
CA GLY A 82 -0.33 -2.57 -9.46
C GLY A 82 -0.54 -1.20 -8.85
N CYS A 83 -0.96 -0.27 -9.69
CA CYS A 83 -1.20 1.12 -9.30
C CYS A 83 -2.53 1.62 -9.86
N MET A 84 -3.30 2.31 -9.02
CA MET A 84 -4.49 3.04 -9.40
C MET A 84 -4.21 4.53 -9.52
N ASN A 85 -4.66 5.13 -10.61
CA ASN A 85 -4.79 6.56 -10.75
C ASN A 85 -6.13 7.01 -10.15
N LEU A 86 -6.08 7.74 -9.04
CA LEU A 86 -7.23 8.21 -8.27
C LEU A 86 -8.03 9.32 -8.99
N THR A 87 -7.48 9.96 -10.02
CA THR A 87 -8.21 11.00 -10.78
C THR A 87 -9.31 10.40 -11.64
N ASN A 88 -9.04 9.25 -12.26
CA ASN A 88 -9.95 8.56 -13.17
C ASN A 88 -10.28 7.14 -12.71
N GLU A 89 -9.88 6.78 -11.50
CA GLU A 89 -10.07 5.48 -10.85
C GLU A 89 -9.68 4.29 -11.74
N THR A 90 -8.63 4.45 -12.54
CA THR A 90 -8.13 3.40 -13.43
C THR A 90 -6.94 2.70 -12.78
N ALA A 91 -7.00 1.38 -12.66
CA ALA A 91 -5.90 0.56 -12.17
C ALA A 91 -5.08 -0.02 -13.32
N SER A 92 -3.78 -0.23 -13.10
CA SER A 92 -2.88 -0.79 -14.10
C SER A 92 -1.78 -1.65 -13.47
N ILE A 93 -1.29 -2.61 -14.25
CA ILE A 93 -0.21 -3.53 -13.87
C ILE A 93 0.88 -3.56 -14.95
N GLY A 94 2.12 -3.83 -14.53
CA GLY A 94 3.17 -4.24 -15.45
C GLY A 94 3.06 -5.75 -15.72
N PHE A 95 2.81 -6.14 -16.97
CA PHE A 95 2.71 -7.55 -17.36
C PHE A 95 3.38 -7.78 -18.72
N GLN A 96 4.34 -8.72 -18.76
CA GLN A 96 5.08 -9.08 -19.98
C GLN A 96 5.67 -7.86 -20.73
N GLY A 97 6.22 -6.90 -20.00
CA GLY A 97 6.84 -5.70 -20.57
C GLY A 97 5.86 -4.65 -21.10
N LYS A 98 4.56 -4.80 -20.83
CA LYS A 98 3.52 -3.81 -21.17
C LYS A 98 2.77 -3.36 -19.91
N GLN A 99 2.20 -2.17 -19.97
CA GLN A 99 1.17 -1.76 -19.03
C GLN A 99 -0.16 -2.33 -19.50
N LYS A 100 -0.85 -3.05 -18.61
CA LYS A 100 -2.23 -3.50 -18.78
C LYS A 100 -3.12 -2.73 -17.84
#